data_AF-R7GLA3-F1
#
_entry.id   AF-R7GLA3-F1
#
_cell.length_a   1.000
_cell.length_b   1.000
_cell.length_c   1.000
_cell.angle_alpha   90.00
_cell.angle_beta   90.00
_cell.angle_gamma   90.00
#
_symmetry.space_group_name_H-M   'P 1'
#
loop_
_entity.id
_entity.type
_entity.pdbx_description
1 polymer ?
#
loop_
_entity_poly.entity_id
_entity_poly.type
_entity_poly.pdbx_seq_one_letter_code
_entity_poly.pdbx_strand_id
1 'polypeptide(L)'
;MKQIKKVMVFGVLCFCTALIGCQNKTNAFTSSVLIRNKTSFKPIDEAIDSKEEYVYEYLGLKFKLSQNIKTAMNQKSLVMLDAQNALNQDLRYAFFSFNTVSNTQKNIVVEDTKEYIKWENSLKREGTIGMYLKGMSQEELTDLTKCKYHKKIGTADDKQYEYYISYQTEDFLKELMKSNIEIIDRLKETENGFVLKEKKDLDNTEVFDE
;
A
#
# COMPACT_ATOMS: atom_id res chain seq x y z
N MET A 1 -39.37 36.90 48.53
CA MET A 1 -40.18 38.04 48.06
C MET A 1 -39.42 38.79 46.98
N LYS A 2 -40.09 39.03 45.84
CA LYS A 2 -39.85 40.03 44.77
C LYS A 2 -38.46 40.07 44.11
N GLN A 3 -38.25 39.72 42.84
CA GLN A 3 -38.90 40.03 41.54
C GLN A 3 -37.97 40.92 40.68
N ILE A 4 -37.33 40.28 39.70
CA ILE A 4 -37.20 40.63 38.26
C ILE A 4 -37.10 42.12 37.89
N LYS A 5 -36.06 42.49 37.10
CA LYS A 5 -36.21 42.95 35.70
C LYS A 5 -34.90 42.95 34.90
N LYS A 6 -34.99 42.29 33.75
CA LYS A 6 -34.07 42.25 32.59
C LYS A 6 -33.78 43.65 32.03
N VAL A 7 -32.57 43.84 31.49
CA VAL A 7 -32.39 44.44 30.15
C VAL A 7 -31.25 43.71 29.43
N MET A 8 -31.54 43.38 28.19
CA MET A 8 -30.80 42.66 27.16
C MET A 8 -30.12 43.68 26.24
N VAL A 9 -28.84 43.51 25.92
CA VAL A 9 -28.28 43.97 24.64
C VAL A 9 -27.25 42.96 24.12
N PHE A 10 -27.52 42.56 22.89
CA PHE A 10 -26.78 41.70 21.97
C PHE A 10 -25.29 42.04 21.83
N GLY A 11 -24.46 41.01 21.67
CA GLY A 11 -23.06 41.20 21.27
C GLY A 11 -22.32 39.90 20.99
N VAL A 12 -22.48 39.42 19.76
CA VAL A 12 -21.58 38.49 19.06
C VAL A 12 -21.57 37.04 19.59
N LEU A 13 -22.54 36.30 19.06
CA LEU A 13 -22.45 34.87 18.78
C LEU A 13 -21.17 34.65 17.96
N CYS A 14 -20.11 34.14 18.59
CA CYS A 14 -18.94 33.69 17.87
C CYS A 14 -19.33 32.42 17.11
N PHE A 15 -19.81 32.63 15.88
CA PHE A 15 -19.74 31.67 14.81
C PHE A 15 -18.27 31.28 14.67
N CYS A 16 -17.83 30.28 15.43
CA CYS A 16 -16.78 29.40 14.93
C CYS A 16 -17.46 28.59 13.82
N THR A 17 -17.54 29.23 12.67
CA THR A 17 -17.69 28.62 11.36
C THR A 17 -16.91 27.33 11.37
N ALA A 18 -17.57 26.25 10.95
CA ALA A 18 -16.93 25.02 10.56
C ALA A 18 -15.74 25.36 9.65
N LEU A 19 -14.55 25.42 10.25
CA LEU A 19 -13.36 25.02 9.53
C LEU A 19 -13.54 23.52 9.40
N ILE A 20 -14.20 23.16 8.29
CA ILE A 20 -13.86 21.98 7.52
C ILE A 20 -12.34 22.03 7.46
N GLY A 21 -11.71 21.38 8.44
CA GLY A 21 -10.32 21.04 8.34
C GLY A 21 -10.28 20.20 7.09
N CYS A 22 -9.80 20.80 6.00
CA CYS A 22 -9.12 20.06 4.97
C CYS A 22 -8.15 19.16 5.72
N GLN A 23 -8.59 17.93 5.99
CA GLN A 23 -7.65 16.85 6.22
C GLN A 23 -6.88 16.82 4.91
N ASN A 24 -5.71 17.45 4.94
CA ASN A 24 -4.70 17.24 3.94
C ASN A 24 -4.65 15.72 3.78
N LYS A 25 -5.07 15.22 2.62
CA LYS A 25 -4.82 13.86 2.17
C LYS A 25 -3.30 13.72 2.13
N THR A 26 -2.67 13.53 3.29
CA THR A 26 -1.26 13.22 3.42
C THR A 26 -1.14 11.82 2.86
N ASN A 27 -0.63 11.75 1.64
CA ASN A 27 -0.32 10.53 0.91
C ASN A 27 0.41 9.57 1.85
N ALA A 28 -0.31 8.54 2.34
CA ALA A 28 0.31 7.44 3.06
C ALA A 28 1.05 6.58 2.04
N PHE A 29 2.34 6.85 1.87
CA PHE A 29 3.19 6.08 0.99
C PHE A 29 4.54 5.88 1.68
N THR A 30 4.67 4.79 2.42
CA THR A 30 5.97 4.26 2.82
C THR A 30 6.18 3.01 1.98
N SER A 31 6.76 3.19 0.80
CA SER A 31 7.52 2.10 0.19
C SER A 31 8.54 1.63 1.23
N SER A 32 8.73 0.31 1.38
CA SER A 32 9.60 -0.25 2.41
C SER A 32 11.09 0.08 2.21
N VAL A 33 11.43 0.77 1.11
CA VAL A 33 12.78 1.26 0.81
C VAL A 33 13.21 2.28 1.86
N LEU A 34 13.91 1.78 2.88
CA LEU A 34 14.65 2.59 3.83
C LEU A 34 15.89 3.16 3.14
N ILE A 35 15.78 4.39 2.62
CA ILE A 35 16.91 5.17 2.08
C ILE A 35 17.73 5.74 3.25
N ARG A 36 18.21 4.87 4.13
CA ARG A 36 19.19 5.26 5.15
C ARG A 36 20.55 4.82 4.61
N ASN A 37 21.43 5.79 4.33
CA ASN A 37 22.85 5.62 3.97
C ASN A 37 23.23 5.39 2.48
N LYS A 38 22.35 5.60 1.50
CA LYS A 38 22.74 5.61 0.06
C LYS A 38 22.94 7.06 -0.42
N THR A 39 24.09 7.38 -1.01
CA THR A 39 24.38 8.70 -1.62
C THR A 39 23.63 8.91 -2.93
N SER A 40 23.42 7.84 -3.70
CA SER A 40 22.59 7.79 -4.90
C SER A 40 22.35 6.33 -5.27
N PHE A 41 21.18 5.98 -5.81
CA PHE A 41 20.87 4.60 -6.19
C PHE A 41 19.86 4.54 -7.35
N LYS A 42 19.74 3.37 -7.99
CA LYS A 42 18.71 3.13 -8.99
C LYS A 42 17.48 2.52 -8.32
N PRO A 43 16.31 3.18 -8.32
CA PRO A 43 15.11 2.65 -7.68
C PRO A 43 14.69 1.25 -8.16
N ILE A 44 14.97 0.94 -9.42
CA ILE A 44 14.62 -0.34 -10.03
C ILE A 44 15.37 -1.53 -9.43
N ASP A 45 16.55 -1.28 -8.84
CA ASP A 45 17.36 -2.29 -8.18
C ASP A 45 16.83 -2.60 -6.77
N GLU A 46 15.95 -1.73 -6.23
CA GLU A 46 15.26 -1.94 -4.94
C GLU A 46 13.87 -2.59 -5.11
N ALA A 47 13.40 -2.79 -6.34
CA ALA A 47 12.13 -3.46 -6.58
C ALA A 47 12.20 -4.93 -6.17
N ILE A 48 11.06 -5.51 -5.75
CA ILE A 48 11.01 -6.91 -5.34
C ILE A 48 11.41 -7.81 -6.52
N ASP A 49 12.40 -8.66 -6.28
CA ASP A 49 12.89 -9.59 -7.29
C ASP A 49 11.90 -10.71 -7.58
N SER A 50 11.99 -11.23 -8.80
CA SER A 50 11.20 -12.38 -9.20
C SER A 50 11.70 -13.64 -8.51
N LYS A 51 10.77 -14.46 -8.02
CA LYS A 51 11.05 -15.78 -7.47
C LYS A 51 9.89 -16.73 -7.72
N GLU A 52 10.11 -18.00 -7.39
CA GLU A 52 9.14 -19.07 -7.64
C GLU A 52 7.89 -18.97 -6.74
N GLU A 53 8.05 -18.54 -5.50
CA GLU A 53 6.96 -18.48 -4.53
C GLU A 53 7.15 -17.32 -3.56
N TYR A 54 6.05 -16.63 -3.25
CA TYR A 54 5.97 -15.55 -2.28
C TYR A 54 5.08 -15.99 -1.13
N VAL A 55 5.59 -15.88 0.10
CA VAL A 55 4.85 -16.27 1.31
C VAL A 55 4.90 -15.14 2.32
N TYR A 56 3.79 -14.40 2.43
CA TYR A 56 3.63 -13.29 3.37
C TYR A 56 2.62 -13.69 4.44
N GLU A 57 3.09 -14.44 5.44
CA GLU A 57 2.25 -15.02 6.50
C GLU A 57 1.54 -13.95 7.35
N TYR A 58 2.19 -12.82 7.62
CA TYR A 58 1.58 -11.68 8.31
C TYR A 58 0.55 -10.93 7.45
N LEU A 59 0.61 -11.08 6.12
CA LEU A 59 -0.39 -10.56 5.20
C LEU A 59 -1.51 -11.57 4.93
N GLY A 60 -1.31 -12.85 5.24
CA GLY A 60 -2.24 -13.92 4.88
C GLY A 60 -2.28 -14.20 3.38
N LEU A 61 -1.17 -13.94 2.66
CA LEU A 61 -1.08 -14.16 1.22
C LEU A 61 0.10 -15.05 0.84
N LYS A 62 -0.18 -16.02 -0.02
CA LYS A 62 0.81 -16.86 -0.70
C LYS A 62 0.54 -16.83 -2.19
N PHE A 63 1.58 -16.65 -3.01
CA PHE A 63 1.38 -16.67 -4.46
C PHE A 63 2.60 -17.13 -5.27
N LYS A 64 2.33 -17.66 -6.47
CA LYS A 64 3.30 -17.99 -7.51
C LYS A 64 2.91 -17.27 -8.78
N LEU A 65 3.74 -16.32 -9.20
CA LEU A 65 3.46 -15.52 -10.38
C LEU A 65 3.53 -16.37 -11.66
N SER A 66 2.70 -16.03 -12.64
CA SER A 66 2.76 -16.64 -13.97
C SER A 66 4.15 -16.47 -14.60
N GLN A 67 4.54 -17.37 -15.50
CA GLN A 67 5.85 -17.31 -16.15
C GLN A 67 6.05 -16.01 -16.95
N ASN A 68 4.98 -15.44 -17.53
CA ASN A 68 5.07 -14.18 -18.26
C ASN A 68 5.36 -13.01 -17.32
N ILE A 69 4.71 -12.95 -16.16
CA ILE A 69 4.97 -11.92 -15.15
C ILE A 69 6.39 -12.04 -14.63
N LYS A 70 6.82 -13.26 -14.27
CA LYS A 70 8.21 -13.51 -13.84
C LYS A 70 9.23 -13.07 -14.90
N THR A 71 8.96 -13.36 -16.17
CA THR A 71 9.83 -12.97 -17.29
C THR A 71 9.90 -11.44 -17.43
N ALA A 72 8.76 -10.74 -17.33
CA ALA A 72 8.72 -9.27 -17.38
C ALA A 72 9.46 -8.63 -16.19
N MET A 73 9.36 -9.22 -15.00
CA MET A 73 10.12 -8.81 -13.82
C MET A 73 11.63 -9.00 -13.99
N ASN A 74 12.06 -10.15 -14.52
CA ASN A 74 13.48 -10.43 -14.78
C ASN A 74 14.06 -9.51 -15.86
N GLN A 75 13.26 -9.14 -16.86
CA GLN A 75 13.63 -8.14 -17.88
C GLN A 75 13.52 -6.69 -17.38
N LYS A 76 13.07 -6.52 -16.12
CA LYS A 76 12.78 -5.24 -15.48
C LYS A 76 11.87 -4.34 -16.34
N SER A 77 11.02 -4.92 -17.19
CA SER A 77 9.98 -4.22 -17.96
C SER A 77 8.69 -4.07 -17.15
N LEU A 78 8.52 -4.90 -16.13
CA LEU A 78 7.53 -4.81 -15.07
C LEU A 78 8.28 -4.86 -13.73
N VAL A 79 7.90 -4.05 -12.75
CA VAL A 79 8.45 -4.12 -11.39
C VAL A 79 7.34 -4.37 -10.38
N MET A 80 7.66 -5.15 -9.35
CA MET A 80 6.78 -5.33 -8.21
C MET A 80 7.27 -4.45 -7.05
N LEU A 81 6.41 -3.55 -6.58
CA LEU A 81 6.67 -2.66 -5.45
C LEU A 81 5.63 -2.90 -4.36
N ASP A 82 6.01 -2.62 -3.12
CA ASP A 82 5.17 -2.84 -1.94
C ASP A 82 4.69 -1.52 -1.34
N ALA A 83 3.51 -1.55 -0.73
CA ALA A 83 2.99 -0.42 0.02
C ALA A 83 2.08 -0.91 1.14
N GLN A 84 2.28 -0.36 2.34
CA GLN A 84 1.43 -0.61 3.49
C GLN A 84 1.15 0.66 4.28
N ASN A 85 0.06 0.64 5.05
CA ASN A 85 -0.23 1.65 6.04
C ASN A 85 -0.89 1.00 7.26
N ALA A 86 -0.42 1.38 8.45
CA ALA A 86 -1.07 1.06 9.72
C ALA A 86 -1.76 2.32 10.28
N LEU A 87 -2.95 2.15 10.84
CA LEU A 87 -3.70 3.15 11.59
C LEU A 87 -3.75 2.73 13.06
N ASN A 88 -3.17 3.52 13.97
CA ASN A 88 -3.24 3.27 15.41
C ASN A 88 -2.86 1.83 15.81
N GLN A 89 -1.81 1.28 15.20
CA GLN A 89 -1.28 -0.10 15.36
C GLN A 89 -2.02 -1.19 14.60
N ASP A 90 -3.21 -0.95 14.05
CA ASP A 90 -3.89 -1.91 13.19
C ASP A 90 -3.56 -1.65 11.72
N LEU A 91 -3.19 -2.68 10.97
CA LEU A 91 -2.98 -2.54 9.53
C LEU A 91 -4.26 -2.04 8.83
N ARG A 92 -4.15 -0.99 8.01
CA ARG A 92 -5.27 -0.52 7.16
C ARG A 92 -5.26 -1.21 5.81
N TYR A 93 -4.08 -1.30 5.20
CA TYR A 93 -3.88 -2.02 3.95
C TYR A 93 -2.42 -2.41 3.78
N ALA A 94 -2.21 -3.44 2.98
CA ALA A 94 -0.91 -3.81 2.45
C ALA A 94 -1.10 -4.47 1.09
N PHE A 95 -0.33 -4.03 0.09
CA PHE A 95 -0.44 -4.57 -1.26
C PHE A 95 0.89 -4.59 -1.99
N PHE A 96 0.98 -5.50 -2.95
CA PHE A 96 1.99 -5.48 -4.01
C PHE A 96 1.39 -4.84 -5.25
N SER A 97 2.20 -4.06 -5.94
CA SER A 97 1.83 -3.37 -7.16
C SER A 97 2.73 -3.74 -8.30
N PHE A 98 2.12 -3.93 -9.48
CA PHE A 98 2.81 -4.27 -10.71
C PHE A 98 2.83 -3.04 -11.61
N ASN A 99 4.03 -2.59 -11.95
CA ASN A 99 4.23 -1.32 -12.62
C ASN A 99 5.10 -1.50 -13.86
N THR A 100 4.63 -1.07 -15.02
CA THR A 100 5.42 -1.09 -16.26
C THR A 100 6.50 -0.01 -16.19
N VAL A 101 7.71 -0.36 -16.63
CA VAL A 101 8.89 0.53 -16.59
C VAL A 101 9.43 0.75 -18.00
N SER A 102 9.53 2.02 -18.41
CA SER A 102 10.16 2.40 -19.69
C SER A 102 11.68 2.29 -19.63
N ASN A 103 12.34 2.18 -20.79
CA ASN A 103 13.81 2.11 -20.87
C ASN A 103 14.51 3.31 -20.21
N THR A 104 13.91 4.51 -20.27
CA THR A 104 14.42 5.68 -19.57
C THR A 104 14.33 5.50 -18.06
N GLN A 105 13.17 5.05 -17.56
CA GLN A 105 12.94 4.85 -16.13
C GLN A 105 13.84 3.77 -15.51
N LYS A 106 14.28 2.76 -16.29
CA LYS A 106 15.24 1.74 -15.84
C LYS A 106 16.61 2.30 -15.44
N ASN A 107 16.99 3.45 -15.99
CA ASN A 107 18.33 4.01 -15.81
C ASN A 107 18.34 5.25 -14.90
N ILE A 108 17.19 5.65 -14.36
CA ILE A 108 17.10 6.77 -13.42
C ILE A 108 17.88 6.42 -12.14
N VAL A 109 18.75 7.34 -11.75
CA VAL A 109 19.43 7.35 -10.45
C VAL A 109 18.76 8.45 -9.63
N VAL A 110 18.48 8.17 -8.36
CA VAL A 110 17.88 9.12 -7.41
C VAL A 110 18.82 9.32 -6.23
N GLU A 111 18.76 10.50 -5.64
CA GLU A 111 19.61 10.88 -4.50
C GLU A 111 18.87 10.79 -3.17
N ASP A 112 17.53 10.91 -3.18
CA ASP A 112 16.72 10.94 -1.97
C ASP A 112 15.34 10.29 -2.11
N THR A 113 14.60 10.25 -0.99
CA THR A 113 13.25 9.70 -0.92
C THR A 113 12.24 10.47 -1.77
N LYS A 114 12.39 11.79 -1.93
CA LYS A 114 11.44 12.58 -2.74
C LYS A 114 11.58 12.23 -4.22
N GLU A 115 12.81 12.06 -4.69
CA GLU A 115 13.10 11.63 -6.05
C GLU A 115 12.67 10.18 -6.30
N TYR A 116 12.91 9.28 -5.34
CA TYR A 116 12.35 7.93 -5.38
C TYR A 116 10.82 7.94 -5.53
N ILE A 117 10.12 8.71 -4.70
CA ILE A 117 8.65 8.84 -4.76
C ILE A 117 8.20 9.42 -6.11
N LYS A 118 8.94 10.37 -6.68
CA LYS A 118 8.66 10.89 -8.04
C LYS A 118 8.83 9.80 -9.10
N TRP A 119 9.91 9.01 -9.01
CA TRP A 119 10.14 7.89 -9.92
C TRP A 119 9.00 6.87 -9.81
N GLU A 120 8.65 6.45 -8.61
CA GLU A 120 7.57 5.50 -8.37
C GLU A 120 6.23 6.01 -8.91
N ASN A 121 5.88 7.28 -8.62
CA ASN A 121 4.65 7.89 -9.11
C ASN A 121 4.62 8.08 -10.63
N SER A 122 5.77 8.07 -11.30
CA SER A 122 5.86 8.14 -12.76
C SER A 122 5.61 6.80 -13.46
N LEU A 123 5.64 5.68 -12.72
CA LEU A 123 5.44 4.37 -13.30
C LEU A 123 3.97 4.14 -13.67
N LYS A 124 3.75 3.36 -14.74
CA LYS A 124 2.41 2.96 -15.15
C LYS A 124 1.96 1.75 -14.32
N ARG A 125 1.01 1.97 -13.40
CA ARG A 125 0.36 0.90 -12.62
C ARG A 125 -0.50 0.01 -13.53
N GLU A 126 -0.20 -1.28 -13.59
CA GLU A 126 -1.00 -2.27 -14.32
C GLU A 126 -2.01 -2.98 -13.40
N GLY A 127 -1.61 -3.22 -12.15
CA GLY A 127 -2.50 -3.78 -11.13
C GLY A 127 -1.86 -3.94 -9.76
N THR A 128 -2.62 -4.50 -8.82
CA THR A 128 -2.22 -4.80 -7.44
C THR A 128 -2.80 -6.13 -6.97
N ILE A 129 -2.14 -6.77 -6.01
CA ILE A 129 -2.71 -7.82 -5.14
C ILE A 129 -2.54 -7.34 -3.71
N GLY A 130 -3.61 -7.27 -2.92
CA GLY A 130 -3.50 -6.75 -1.57
C GLY A 130 -4.62 -7.13 -0.62
N MET A 131 -4.36 -6.86 0.65
CA MET A 131 -5.27 -6.96 1.77
C MET A 131 -5.67 -5.55 2.23
N TYR A 132 -6.94 -5.37 2.54
CA TYR A 132 -7.51 -4.08 2.92
C TYR A 132 -8.46 -4.29 4.09
N LEU A 133 -8.50 -3.32 5.00
CA LEU A 133 -9.48 -3.30 6.08
C LEU A 133 -10.88 -3.37 5.47
N LYS A 134 -11.70 -4.28 6.00
CA LYS A 134 -13.04 -4.53 5.50
C LYS A 134 -13.90 -3.28 5.53
N GLY A 135 -14.73 -3.11 4.51
CA GLY A 135 -15.65 -1.98 4.40
C GLY A 135 -15.07 -0.76 3.68
N MET A 136 -13.84 -0.85 3.19
CA MET A 136 -13.28 0.15 2.28
C MET A 136 -14.12 0.27 1.00
N SER A 137 -14.45 1.50 0.62
CA SER A 137 -15.25 1.77 -0.57
C SER A 137 -14.48 1.52 -1.87
N GLN A 138 -15.20 1.38 -2.99
CA GLN A 138 -14.57 1.28 -4.31
C GLN A 138 -13.75 2.53 -4.67
N GLU A 139 -14.24 3.72 -4.27
CA GLU A 139 -13.51 4.98 -4.47
C GLU A 139 -12.20 5.01 -3.67
N GLU A 140 -12.22 4.59 -2.41
CA GLU A 140 -11.01 4.47 -1.61
C GLU A 140 -10.02 3.46 -2.20
N LEU A 141 -10.50 2.30 -2.68
CA LEU A 141 -9.64 1.32 -3.37
C LEU A 141 -9.05 1.90 -4.66
N THR A 142 -9.83 2.65 -5.44
CA THR A 142 -9.36 3.34 -6.65
C THR A 142 -8.27 4.36 -6.32
N ASP A 143 -8.51 5.23 -5.33
CA ASP A 143 -7.57 6.25 -4.88
C ASP A 143 -6.25 5.61 -4.39
N LEU A 144 -6.33 4.56 -3.57
CA LEU A 144 -5.17 3.89 -2.97
C LEU A 144 -4.35 3.10 -4.00
N THR A 145 -5.02 2.28 -4.81
CA THR A 145 -4.34 1.37 -5.73
C THR A 145 -3.92 2.05 -7.03
N LYS A 146 -4.55 3.19 -7.37
CA LYS A 146 -4.48 3.88 -8.65
C LYS A 146 -4.95 3.02 -9.83
N CYS A 147 -5.81 2.04 -9.55
CA CYS A 147 -6.42 1.15 -10.54
C CYS A 147 -7.90 1.47 -10.70
N LYS A 148 -8.43 1.27 -11.92
CA LYS A 148 -9.83 1.56 -12.24
C LYS A 148 -10.83 0.50 -11.79
N TYR A 149 -10.40 -0.76 -11.73
CA TYR A 149 -11.28 -1.90 -11.47
C TYR A 149 -10.75 -2.73 -10.31
N HIS A 150 -11.66 -3.35 -9.56
CA HIS A 150 -11.35 -4.12 -8.37
C HIS A 150 -12.14 -5.44 -8.35
N LYS A 151 -11.43 -6.55 -8.17
CA LYS A 151 -12.00 -7.89 -8.03
C LYS A 151 -11.67 -8.43 -6.64
N LYS A 152 -12.69 -8.64 -5.82
CA LYS A 152 -12.52 -9.34 -4.54
C LYS A 152 -12.12 -10.79 -4.79
N ILE A 153 -11.06 -11.25 -4.14
CA ILE A 153 -10.55 -12.63 -4.25
C ILE A 153 -10.73 -13.43 -2.97
N GLY A 154 -11.07 -12.77 -1.85
CA GLY A 154 -11.51 -13.46 -0.63
C GLY A 154 -11.55 -12.55 0.58
N THR A 155 -11.64 -13.17 1.75
CA THR A 155 -11.75 -12.50 3.05
C THR A 155 -10.85 -13.27 4.02
N ALA A 156 -10.17 -12.58 4.93
CA ALA A 156 -9.38 -13.23 5.98
C ALA A 156 -10.27 -13.98 6.98
N ASP A 157 -9.72 -14.99 7.65
CA ASP A 157 -10.45 -15.84 8.61
C ASP A 157 -11.00 -15.07 9.81
N ASP A 158 -10.24 -14.06 10.25
CA ASP A 158 -10.64 -13.15 11.31
C ASP A 158 -11.74 -12.16 10.87
N LYS A 159 -12.11 -12.17 9.58
CA LYS A 159 -13.16 -11.35 8.96
C LYS A 159 -12.92 -9.84 9.03
N GLN A 160 -11.74 -9.42 9.48
CA GLN A 160 -11.36 -8.00 9.57
C GLN A 160 -10.89 -7.45 8.22
N TYR A 161 -10.40 -8.33 7.33
CA TYR A 161 -9.77 -7.93 6.09
C TYR A 161 -10.36 -8.60 4.86
N GLU A 162 -10.32 -7.88 3.74
CA GLU A 162 -10.75 -8.33 2.43
C GLU A 162 -9.58 -8.24 1.45
N TYR A 163 -9.48 -9.22 0.56
CA TYR A 163 -8.41 -9.30 -0.43
C TYR A 163 -8.93 -8.94 -1.80
N TYR A 164 -8.17 -8.11 -2.51
CA TYR A 164 -8.53 -7.64 -3.85
C TYR A 164 -7.36 -7.76 -4.82
N ILE A 165 -7.70 -8.10 -6.05
CA ILE A 165 -6.91 -7.76 -7.22
C ILE A 165 -7.49 -6.47 -7.80
N SER A 166 -6.68 -5.42 -7.88
CA SER A 166 -7.06 -4.21 -8.61
C SER A 166 -6.28 -4.13 -9.91
N TYR A 167 -6.90 -3.65 -10.98
CA TYR A 167 -6.30 -3.72 -12.31
C TYR A 167 -6.70 -2.55 -13.20
N GLN A 168 -5.81 -2.20 -14.12
CA GLN A 168 -6.05 -1.15 -15.11
C GLN A 168 -6.72 -1.69 -16.38
N THR A 169 -6.37 -2.90 -16.78
CA THR A 169 -6.84 -3.54 -18.01
C THR A 169 -7.24 -5.00 -17.76
N GLU A 170 -8.25 -5.48 -18.48
CA GLU A 170 -8.70 -6.88 -18.42
C GLU A 170 -7.60 -7.86 -18.87
N ASP A 171 -6.71 -7.44 -19.77
CA ASP A 171 -5.61 -8.29 -20.22
C ASP A 171 -4.57 -8.52 -19.11
N PHE A 172 -4.25 -7.47 -18.34
CA PHE A 172 -3.40 -7.63 -17.17
C PHE A 172 -4.08 -8.51 -16.10
N LEU A 173 -5.38 -8.33 -15.86
CA LEU A 173 -6.13 -9.21 -14.96
C LEU A 173 -6.03 -10.66 -15.39
N LYS A 174 -6.29 -10.97 -16.67
CA LYS A 174 -6.21 -12.34 -17.21
C LYS A 174 -4.83 -12.94 -17.01
N GLU A 175 -3.77 -12.16 -17.24
CA GLU A 175 -2.41 -12.64 -17.02
C GLU A 175 -2.11 -12.88 -15.54
N LEU A 176 -2.51 -11.95 -14.67
CA LEU A 176 -2.32 -12.08 -13.23
C LEU A 176 -3.09 -13.27 -12.66
N MET A 177 -4.31 -13.53 -13.14
CA MET A 177 -5.14 -14.67 -12.74
C MET A 177 -4.58 -16.04 -13.19
N LYS A 178 -3.57 -16.09 -14.07
CA LYS A 178 -2.81 -17.34 -14.35
C LYS A 178 -1.80 -17.66 -13.24
N SER A 179 -1.53 -16.71 -12.36
CA SER A 179 -0.73 -16.92 -11.15
C SER A 179 -1.55 -17.75 -10.16
N ASN A 180 -0.87 -18.58 -9.36
CA ASN A 180 -1.52 -19.20 -8.21
C ASN A 180 -1.54 -18.19 -7.08
N ILE A 181 -2.73 -17.79 -6.62
CA ILE A 181 -2.90 -16.84 -5.51
C ILE A 181 -3.76 -17.52 -4.47
N GLU A 182 -3.21 -17.69 -3.28
CA GLU A 182 -3.80 -18.38 -2.15
C GLU A 182 -3.89 -17.39 -0.98
N ILE A 183 -5.09 -17.28 -0.41
CA ILE A 183 -5.26 -16.65 0.90
C ILE A 183 -4.98 -17.73 1.93
N ILE A 184 -4.08 -17.43 2.86
CA ILE A 184 -3.64 -18.33 3.92
C ILE A 184 -3.93 -17.71 5.28
N ASP A 185 -3.95 -18.56 6.31
CA ASP A 185 -4.08 -18.12 7.71
C ASP A 185 -3.04 -17.05 8.03
N ARG A 186 -3.50 -15.95 8.61
CA ARG A 186 -2.64 -14.81 8.92
C ARG A 186 -1.98 -14.98 10.29
N LEU A 187 -0.68 -14.78 10.37
CA LEU A 187 0.00 -14.66 11.65
C LEU A 187 -0.40 -13.35 12.34
N LYS A 188 -0.39 -13.34 13.68
CA LYS A 188 -0.54 -12.09 14.43
C LYS A 188 0.61 -11.16 14.07
N GLU A 189 0.28 -9.88 13.88
CA GLU A 189 1.26 -8.85 13.56
C GLU A 189 2.38 -8.83 14.62
N THR A 190 3.63 -8.66 14.20
CA THR A 190 4.75 -8.41 15.12
C THR A 190 4.60 -7.01 15.72
N GLU A 191 5.23 -6.74 16.86
CA GLU A 191 5.20 -5.41 17.52
C GLU A 191 5.62 -4.25 16.59
N ASN A 192 6.37 -4.55 15.52
CA ASN A 192 6.84 -3.58 14.53
C ASN A 192 5.83 -3.28 13.39
N GLY A 193 4.68 -3.97 13.32
CA GLY A 193 3.59 -3.68 12.39
C GLY A 193 3.88 -3.90 10.89
N PHE A 194 5.00 -4.53 10.53
CA PHE A 194 5.34 -4.86 9.15
C PHE A 194 4.75 -6.19 8.72
N VAL A 195 3.93 -6.18 7.67
CA VAL A 195 3.27 -7.39 7.13
C VAL A 195 3.78 -7.82 5.76
N LEU A 196 4.51 -6.93 5.07
CA LEU A 196 5.07 -7.16 3.73
C LEU A 196 6.49 -7.74 3.75
N LYS A 197 6.91 -8.30 4.89
CA LYS A 197 8.15 -9.07 5.01
C LYS A 197 7.83 -10.54 5.15
N GLU A 198 8.56 -11.40 4.44
CA GLU A 198 8.46 -12.83 4.67
C GLU A 198 9.08 -13.17 6.03
N LYS A 199 8.56 -14.19 6.71
CA LYS A 199 9.06 -14.58 8.04
C LYS A 199 10.57 -14.86 8.06
N LYS A 200 11.08 -15.58 7.07
CA LYS A 200 12.52 -15.83 6.89
C LYS A 200 13.36 -14.54 6.77
N ASP A 201 12.76 -13.44 6.29
CA ASP A 201 13.44 -12.16 6.14
C ASP A 201 13.44 -11.39 7.48
N LEU A 202 12.53 -11.75 8.39
CA LEU A 202 12.43 -11.22 9.76
C LEU A 202 13.28 -12.00 10.77
N ASP A 203 13.52 -13.29 10.54
CA ASP A 203 14.29 -14.16 11.44
C ASP A 203 15.75 -13.68 11.66
N ASN A 204 16.25 -12.76 10.82
CA ASN A 204 17.57 -12.14 10.93
C ASN A 204 17.55 -10.62 11.20
N THR A 205 16.37 -10.02 11.38
CA THR A 205 16.30 -8.61 11.81
C THR A 205 16.24 -8.57 13.32
N GLU A 206 17.32 -8.09 13.95
CA GLU A 206 17.31 -7.74 15.37
C GLU A 206 16.12 -6.81 15.63
N VAL A 207 15.26 -7.20 16.57
CA VAL A 207 14.27 -6.30 17.13
C VAL A 207 15.07 -5.18 17.79
N PHE A 208 14.89 -3.94 17.32
CA PHE A 208 15.48 -2.81 18.00
C PHE A 208 14.85 -2.74 19.39
N ASP A 209 15.53 -3.27 20.40
CA ASP A 209 15.23 -2.97 21.79
C ASP A 209 15.47 -1.46 22.01
N GLU A 210 14.47 -0.78 22.58
CA GLU A 210 14.46 0.67 22.87
C GLU A 210 15.65 1.17 23.70
#